data_AF-A0A0D2MH44-F1
#
_entry.id   AF-A0A0D2MH44-F1
#
_cell.length_a   1.000
_cell.length_b   1.000
_cell.length_c   1.000
_cell.angle_alpha   90.00
_cell.angle_beta   90.00
_cell.angle_gamma   90.00
#
_symmetry.space_group_name_H-M   'P 1'
#
loop_
_entity.id
_entity.type
_entity.pdbx_description
1 polymer ?
#
loop_
_entity_poly.entity_id
_entity_poly.type
_entity_poly.pdbx_seq_one_letter_code
_entity_poly.pdbx_strand_id
1 'polypeptide(L)'
;MTPDEWYMSLPIVTRYYVTLSFLTTAGCALEIITPFNVYYNTNLIFRKGEVWRLLTNFFFFGSLGLDFVFHMFFLVKYCKSLEEGSFRGRTADFLWMLMLGGTLLTALAPFVNIEFLGSSLTFMMVYVWGRRHQYVNLSFLGIFNFTAPYLPWVLLAFSVMLGSSPKVDLLGMVA
;
A
#
# COMPACT_ATOMS: atom_id res chain seq x y z
N MET A 1 6.75 23.34 -9.98
CA MET A 1 6.85 22.59 -8.71
C MET A 1 8.10 21.75 -8.81
N THR A 2 9.13 22.11 -8.06
CA THR A 2 10.37 21.32 -7.96
C THR A 2 10.09 20.02 -7.18
N PRO A 3 10.92 18.97 -7.32
CA PRO A 3 10.71 17.70 -6.60
C PRO A 3 10.69 17.87 -5.08
N ASP A 4 11.48 18.80 -4.56
CA ASP A 4 11.54 19.22 -3.16
C ASP A 4 10.23 19.88 -2.70
N GLU A 5 9.71 20.84 -3.45
CA GLU A 5 8.39 21.44 -3.19
C GLU A 5 7.28 20.39 -3.20
N TRP A 6 7.32 19.46 -4.15
CA TRP A 6 6.34 18.38 -4.24
C TRP A 6 6.39 17.46 -3.01
N TYR A 7 7.58 17.04 -2.59
CA TYR A 7 7.76 16.20 -1.40
C TYR A 7 7.34 16.92 -0.12
N MET A 8 7.65 18.21 -0.01
CA MET A 8 7.22 19.04 1.13
C MET A 8 5.72 19.34 1.12
N SER A 9 5.05 19.22 -0.04
CA SER A 9 3.59 19.28 -0.15
C SER A 9 2.89 17.99 0.30
N LEU A 10 3.63 16.90 0.54
CA LEU A 10 3.03 15.67 1.03
C LEU A 10 2.68 15.80 2.52
N PRO A 11 1.51 15.32 2.93
CA PRO A 11 1.14 15.19 4.34
C PRO A 11 2.14 14.32 5.12
N ILE A 12 2.14 14.47 6.44
CA ILE A 12 3.16 13.88 7.32
C ILE A 12 3.16 12.34 7.21
N VAL A 13 2.01 11.68 7.33
CA VAL A 13 1.96 10.20 7.33
C VAL A 13 2.30 9.65 5.96
N THR A 14 1.69 10.20 4.91
CA THR A 14 1.99 9.84 3.52
C THR A 14 3.48 9.96 3.22
N ARG A 15 4.12 11.06 3.65
CA ARG A 15 5.54 11.32 3.44
C ARG A 15 6.41 10.25 4.10
N TYR A 16 6.19 9.95 5.38
CA TYR A 16 6.94 8.89 6.06
C TYR A 16 6.69 7.53 5.42
N TYR A 17 5.45 7.22 5.03
CA TYR A 17 5.12 5.96 4.38
C TYR A 17 5.90 5.76 3.07
N VAL A 18 5.88 6.77 2.20
CA VAL A 18 6.56 6.74 0.89
C VAL A 18 8.06 6.60 1.07
N THR A 19 8.64 7.36 1.99
CA THR A 19 10.08 7.32 2.27
C THR A 19 10.50 5.97 2.83
N LEU A 20 9.77 5.42 3.80
CA LEU A 20 10.03 4.07 4.32
C LEU A 20 9.90 3.00 3.25
N SER A 21 8.89 3.12 2.38
CA SER A 21 8.67 2.15 1.30
C SER A 21 9.79 2.18 0.27
N PHE A 22 10.20 3.39 -0.14
CA PHE A 22 11.31 3.56 -1.06
C PHE A 22 12.63 3.07 -0.46
N LEU A 23 12.93 3.42 0.80
CA LEU A 23 14.15 3.00 1.49
C LEU A 23 14.20 1.47 1.67
N THR A 24 13.08 0.85 2.02
CA THR A 24 13.02 -0.61 2.22
C THR A 24 13.25 -1.34 0.90
N THR A 25 12.56 -0.92 -0.17
CA THR A 25 12.76 -1.52 -1.49
C THR A 25 14.16 -1.26 -2.06
N ALA A 26 14.69 -0.05 -1.92
CA ALA A 26 16.05 0.29 -2.35
C ALA A 26 17.11 -0.50 -1.55
N GLY A 27 16.93 -0.65 -0.23
CA GLY A 27 17.80 -1.46 0.61
C GLY A 27 17.83 -2.93 0.20
N CYS A 28 16.71 -3.48 -0.26
CA CYS A 28 16.66 -4.82 -0.84
C CYS A 28 17.31 -4.90 -2.23
N ALA A 29 17.13 -3.88 -3.07
CA ALA A 29 17.73 -3.85 -4.41
C ALA A 29 19.25 -3.67 -4.39
N LEU A 30 19.79 -2.98 -3.40
CA LEU A 30 21.22 -2.83 -3.16
C LEU A 30 21.84 -4.04 -2.43
N GLU A 31 21.06 -5.11 -2.21
CA GLU A 31 21.45 -6.31 -1.46
C GLU A 31 21.93 -6.06 -0.01
N ILE A 32 21.70 -4.85 0.53
CA ILE A 32 21.99 -4.50 1.92
C ILE A 32 21.08 -5.30 2.86
N ILE A 33 19.84 -5.51 2.44
CA ILE A 33 18.83 -6.27 3.19
C ILE A 33 18.30 -7.39 2.31
N THR A 34 18.50 -8.64 2.72
CA THR A 34 17.93 -9.77 1.99
C THR A 34 16.39 -9.72 2.07
N PRO A 35 15.64 -9.87 0.97
CA PRO A 35 14.17 -9.94 0.99
C PRO A 35 13.61 -10.99 1.97
N PHE A 36 14.38 -12.06 2.20
CA PHE A 36 14.11 -13.09 3.20
C PHE A 36 14.09 -12.60 4.66
N ASN A 37 14.62 -11.41 4.97
CA ASN A 37 14.53 -10.79 6.30
C ASN A 37 13.28 -9.92 6.46
N VAL A 38 12.61 -9.58 5.36
CA VAL A 38 11.46 -8.66 5.33
C VAL A 38 10.14 -9.40 5.11
N TYR A 39 10.17 -10.60 4.50
CA TYR A 39 8.95 -11.35 4.26
C TYR A 39 8.23 -11.75 5.56
N TYR A 40 6.90 -11.75 5.46
CA TYR A 40 6.00 -12.13 6.52
C TYR A 40 6.05 -13.64 6.75
N ASN A 41 6.53 -14.05 7.93
CA ASN A 41 6.49 -15.44 8.37
C ASN A 41 5.97 -15.55 9.81
N THR A 42 4.75 -16.03 9.93
CA THR A 42 4.05 -16.24 11.19
C THR A 42 4.82 -17.16 12.15
N ASN A 43 5.44 -18.23 11.65
CA ASN A 43 6.23 -19.13 12.50
C ASN A 43 7.47 -18.45 13.08
N LEU A 44 8.19 -17.64 12.30
CA LEU A 44 9.36 -16.90 12.80
C LEU A 44 8.97 -15.78 13.76
N ILE A 45 7.86 -15.10 13.48
CA ILE A 45 7.35 -14.03 14.36
C ILE A 45 6.95 -14.59 15.72
N PHE A 46 6.12 -15.64 15.75
CA PHE A 46 5.60 -16.20 17.01
C PHE A 46 6.61 -17.08 17.75
N ARG A 47 7.48 -17.82 17.06
CA ARG A 47 8.46 -18.71 17.72
C ARG A 47 9.80 -18.04 18.03
N LYS A 48 10.25 -17.08 17.23
CA LYS A 48 11.55 -16.42 17.41
C LYS A 48 11.46 -14.95 17.84
N GLY A 49 10.26 -14.37 17.90
CA GLY A 49 10.05 -12.99 18.37
C GLY A 49 10.52 -11.91 17.40
N GLU A 50 10.62 -12.21 16.10
CA GLU A 50 11.07 -11.26 15.07
C GLU A 50 9.98 -10.23 14.71
N VAL A 51 9.59 -9.40 15.69
CA VAL A 51 8.46 -8.44 15.59
C VAL A 51 8.64 -7.38 14.50
N TRP A 52 9.87 -7.08 14.10
CA TRP A 52 10.13 -6.11 13.03
C TRP A 52 9.51 -6.55 11.69
N ARG A 53 9.38 -7.87 11.42
CA ARG A 53 8.76 -8.41 10.19
C ARG A 53 7.28 -8.05 10.06
N LEU A 54 6.60 -7.84 11.18
CA LEU A 54 5.21 -7.37 11.17
C LEU A 54 5.11 -5.99 10.54
N LEU A 55 6.09 -5.13 10.76
CA LEU A 55 6.06 -3.75 10.29
C LEU A 55 6.75 -3.60 8.92
N THR A 56 7.91 -4.22 8.73
CA THR A 56 8.73 -4.02 7.51
C THR A 56 8.07 -4.57 6.25
N ASN A 57 7.25 -5.63 6.35
CA ASN A 57 6.57 -6.20 5.18
C ASN A 57 5.56 -5.23 4.53
N PHE A 58 4.98 -4.29 5.29
CA PHE A 58 4.03 -3.30 4.77
C PHE A 58 4.70 -2.23 3.90
N PHE A 59 6.00 -2.03 4.10
CA PHE A 59 6.80 -1.06 3.35
C PHE A 59 7.50 -1.69 2.14
N PHE A 60 7.40 -3.01 1.96
CA PHE A 60 8.02 -3.68 0.82
C PHE A 60 7.02 -3.91 -0.31
N PHE A 61 7.39 -3.46 -1.51
CA PHE A 61 6.55 -3.50 -2.71
C PHE A 61 7.17 -4.32 -3.85
N GLY A 62 8.05 -5.28 -3.52
CA GLY A 62 8.69 -6.13 -4.52
C GLY A 62 9.97 -5.52 -5.13
N SER A 63 10.34 -5.99 -6.31
CA SER A 63 11.55 -5.55 -7.02
C SER A 63 11.42 -4.13 -7.57
N LEU A 64 12.54 -3.41 -7.71
CA LEU A 64 12.58 -2.12 -8.41
C LEU A 64 12.30 -2.33 -9.90
N GLY A 65 11.03 -2.18 -10.28
CA GLY A 65 10.56 -2.29 -11.64
C GLY A 65 9.34 -1.42 -11.91
N LEU A 66 8.74 -1.59 -13.09
CA LEU A 66 7.56 -0.85 -13.51
C LEU A 66 6.37 -1.10 -12.55
N ASP A 67 6.20 -2.35 -12.11
CA ASP A 67 5.23 -2.75 -11.07
C ASP A 67 5.33 -1.89 -9.79
N PHE A 68 6.54 -1.78 -9.24
CA PHE A 68 6.81 -0.97 -8.05
C PHE A 68 6.47 0.51 -8.26
N VAL A 69 6.81 1.08 -9.41
CA VAL A 69 6.52 2.49 -9.71
C VAL A 69 5.01 2.76 -9.71
N PHE A 70 4.22 1.86 -10.29
CA PHE A 70 2.76 2.00 -10.29
C PHE A 70 2.15 1.82 -8.90
N HIS A 71 2.62 0.83 -8.13
CA HIS A 71 2.20 0.66 -6.75
C HIS A 71 2.51 1.88 -5.89
N MET A 72 3.73 2.42 -6.01
CA MET A 72 4.13 3.64 -5.32
C MET A 72 3.29 4.85 -5.77
N PHE A 73 3.01 4.96 -7.06
CA PHE A 73 2.14 6.02 -7.58
C PHE A 73 0.72 5.94 -6.98
N PHE A 74 0.11 4.76 -6.95
CA PHE A 74 -1.21 4.56 -6.34
C PHE A 74 -1.17 4.85 -4.85
N LEU A 75 -0.13 4.38 -4.15
CA LEU A 75 0.07 4.67 -2.75
C LEU A 75 0.10 6.18 -2.48
N VAL A 76 1.00 6.91 -3.14
CA VAL A 76 1.13 8.36 -2.94
C VAL A 76 -0.20 9.07 -3.24
N LYS A 77 -0.84 8.73 -4.36
CA LYS A 77 -2.06 9.38 -4.82
C LYS A 77 -3.24 9.19 -3.85
N TYR A 78 -3.50 7.96 -3.42
CA TYR A 78 -4.68 7.66 -2.60
C TYR A 78 -4.42 7.87 -1.10
N CYS A 79 -3.20 7.62 -0.62
CA CYS A 79 -2.81 7.93 0.75
C CYS A 79 -2.88 9.44 1.00
N LYS A 80 -2.28 10.25 0.10
CA LYS A 80 -2.40 11.72 0.16
C LYS A 80 -3.85 12.18 0.12
N SER A 81 -4.67 11.63 -0.79
CA SER A 81 -6.07 12.04 -0.93
C SER A 81 -6.92 11.67 0.29
N LEU A 82 -6.65 10.54 0.94
CA LEU A 82 -7.30 10.17 2.20
C LEU A 82 -6.88 11.11 3.34
N GLU A 83 -5.58 11.35 3.50
CA GLU A 83 -5.03 12.18 4.59
C GLU A 83 -5.46 13.66 4.47
N GLU A 84 -5.42 14.24 3.27
CA GLU A 84 -5.83 15.64 3.02
C GLU A 84 -7.32 15.84 2.84
N GLY A 85 -8.03 14.84 2.30
CA GLY A 85 -9.46 14.94 2.01
C GLY A 85 -10.31 14.46 3.18
N SER A 86 -10.31 13.14 3.39
CA SER A 86 -11.19 12.48 4.37
C SER A 86 -10.79 12.72 5.83
N PHE A 87 -9.50 12.84 6.09
CA PHE A 87 -8.93 12.89 7.44
C PHE A 87 -8.16 14.18 7.74
N ARG A 88 -8.49 15.27 7.03
CA ARG A 88 -7.85 16.57 7.23
C ARG A 88 -7.95 17.01 8.69
N GLY A 89 -6.82 17.23 9.34
CA GLY A 89 -6.75 17.63 10.76
C GLY A 89 -7.06 16.52 11.77
N ARG A 90 -7.32 15.28 11.31
CA ARG A 90 -7.60 14.09 12.13
C ARG A 90 -6.63 12.96 11.79
N THR A 91 -5.34 13.26 11.88
CA THR A 91 -4.27 12.30 11.58
C THR A 91 -4.34 11.05 12.47
N ALA A 92 -4.83 11.19 13.71
CA ALA A 92 -5.05 10.06 14.62
C ALA A 92 -6.07 9.06 14.05
N ASP A 93 -7.20 9.52 13.49
CA ASP A 93 -8.22 8.66 12.88
C ASP A 93 -7.67 7.95 11.64
N PHE A 94 -6.81 8.63 10.88
CA PHE A 94 -6.14 8.03 9.71
C PHE A 94 -5.16 6.93 10.12
N LEU A 95 -4.31 7.19 11.13
CA LEU A 95 -3.42 6.19 11.68
C LEU A 95 -4.19 5.01 12.28
N TRP A 96 -5.31 5.27 12.94
CA TRP A 96 -6.17 4.23 13.48
C TRP A 96 -6.73 3.33 12.37
N MET A 97 -7.19 3.92 11.26
CA MET A 97 -7.63 3.16 10.09
C MET A 97 -6.50 2.29 9.50
N LEU A 98 -5.29 2.83 9.38
CA LEU A 98 -4.12 2.06 8.90
C LEU A 98 -3.75 0.92 9.86
N MET A 99 -3.76 1.18 11.17
CA MET A 99 -3.47 0.18 12.19
C MET A 99 -4.53 -0.93 12.20
N LEU A 100 -5.81 -0.58 12.09
CA LEU A 100 -6.91 -1.54 12.05
C LEU A 100 -6.84 -2.41 10.79
N GLY A 101 -6.68 -1.79 9.61
CA GLY A 101 -6.52 -2.52 8.36
C GLY A 101 -5.26 -3.38 8.34
N GLY A 102 -4.13 -2.85 8.82
CA GLY A 102 -2.87 -3.61 8.96
C GLY A 102 -3.00 -4.80 9.93
N THR A 103 -3.72 -4.63 11.04
CA THR A 103 -3.98 -5.73 11.98
C THR A 103 -4.86 -6.81 11.35
N LEU A 104 -5.90 -6.40 10.63
CA LEU A 104 -6.80 -7.34 9.96
C LEU A 104 -6.09 -8.11 8.84
N LEU A 105 -5.28 -7.40 8.04
CA LEU A 105 -4.41 -7.98 7.02
C LEU A 105 -3.41 -8.98 7.63
N THR A 106 -2.76 -8.60 8.73
CA THR A 106 -1.83 -9.48 9.46
C THR A 106 -2.53 -10.74 9.96
N ALA A 107 -3.76 -10.61 10.48
CA ALA A 107 -4.55 -11.74 10.95
C ALA A 107 -5.00 -12.67 9.83
N LEU A 108 -5.31 -12.13 8.65
CA LEU A 108 -5.77 -12.91 7.49
C LEU A 108 -4.62 -13.50 6.64
N ALA A 109 -3.45 -12.87 6.63
CA ALA A 109 -2.27 -13.31 5.89
C ALA A 109 -1.88 -14.80 6.07
N PRO A 110 -1.87 -15.40 7.29
CA PRO A 110 -1.54 -16.82 7.43
C PRO A 110 -2.55 -17.77 6.76
N PHE A 111 -3.81 -17.36 6.61
CA PHE A 111 -4.83 -18.20 5.95
C PHE A 111 -4.68 -18.23 4.43
N VAL A 112 -4.14 -17.15 3.84
CA VAL A 112 -3.98 -17.00 2.38
C VAL A 112 -2.55 -17.31 1.93
N ASN A 113 -1.61 -17.52 2.86
CA ASN A 113 -0.18 -17.72 2.61
C ASN A 113 0.44 -16.57 1.80
N ILE A 114 0.23 -15.34 2.27
CA ILE A 114 0.78 -14.13 1.65
C ILE A 114 2.08 -13.71 2.34
N GLU A 115 3.09 -13.37 1.53
CA GLU A 115 4.45 -13.07 1.98
C GLU A 115 4.68 -11.56 2.22
N PHE A 116 3.95 -10.68 1.52
CA PHE A 116 4.10 -9.22 1.59
C PHE A 116 2.72 -8.55 1.58
N LEU A 117 2.46 -7.64 2.53
CA LEU A 117 1.16 -6.99 2.69
C LEU A 117 1.15 -5.51 2.26
N GLY A 118 2.27 -5.00 1.71
CA GLY A 118 2.38 -3.61 1.25
C GLY A 118 1.39 -3.23 0.14
N SER A 119 1.25 -4.08 -0.89
CA SER A 119 0.23 -3.85 -1.93
C SER A 119 -1.18 -3.99 -1.36
N SER A 120 -1.43 -4.99 -0.50
CA SER A 120 -2.73 -5.15 0.18
C SER A 120 -3.16 -3.89 0.94
N LEU A 121 -2.26 -3.25 1.68
CA LEU A 121 -2.59 -2.02 2.40
C LEU A 121 -2.93 -0.87 1.45
N THR A 122 -2.23 -0.79 0.31
CA THR A 122 -2.56 0.18 -0.75
C THR A 122 -3.95 -0.07 -1.31
N PHE A 123 -4.29 -1.33 -1.60
CA PHE A 123 -5.61 -1.71 -2.09
C PHE A 123 -6.73 -1.43 -1.06
N MET A 124 -6.47 -1.65 0.23
CA MET A 124 -7.39 -1.27 1.31
C MET A 124 -7.64 0.25 1.31
N MET A 125 -6.57 1.06 1.23
CA MET A 125 -6.71 2.52 1.13
C MET A 125 -7.50 2.95 -0.10
N VAL A 126 -7.21 2.36 -1.27
CA VAL A 126 -7.94 2.62 -2.52
C VAL A 126 -9.42 2.25 -2.36
N TYR A 127 -9.71 1.10 -1.74
CA TYR A 127 -11.07 0.64 -1.49
C TYR A 127 -11.84 1.62 -0.60
N VAL A 128 -11.27 1.97 0.56
CA VAL A 128 -11.88 2.95 1.48
C VAL A 128 -12.11 4.28 0.79
N TRP A 129 -11.13 4.75 0.03
CA TRP A 129 -11.24 6.00 -0.73
C TRP A 129 -12.36 5.94 -1.77
N GLY A 130 -12.46 4.85 -2.55
CA GLY A 130 -13.49 4.65 -3.57
C GLY A 130 -14.90 4.55 -2.99
N ARG A 131 -15.04 3.93 -1.82
CA ARG A 131 -16.31 3.85 -1.08
C ARG A 131 -16.73 5.19 -0.47
N ARG A 132 -15.78 6.06 -0.10
CA ARG A 132 -16.09 7.41 0.41
C ARG A 132 -16.44 8.41 -0.70
N HIS A 133 -15.92 8.23 -1.92
CA HIS A 133 -16.10 9.15 -3.04
C HIS A 133 -16.96 8.55 -4.16
N GLN A 134 -18.11 7.96 -3.82
CA GLN A 134 -18.90 7.13 -4.75
C GLN A 134 -19.34 7.85 -6.03
N TYR A 135 -19.52 9.17 -5.98
CA TYR A 135 -19.99 10.00 -7.10
C TYR A 135 -18.86 10.61 -7.94
N VAL A 136 -17.60 10.38 -7.57
CA VAL A 136 -16.46 10.91 -8.32
C VAL A 136 -16.19 10.03 -9.54
N ASN A 137 -16.26 10.64 -10.71
CA ASN A 137 -15.83 10.03 -11.96
C ASN A 137 -14.31 10.19 -12.10
N LEU A 138 -13.64 9.07 -12.36
CA LEU A 138 -12.21 9.00 -12.56
C LEU A 138 -11.92 8.53 -13.97
N SER A 139 -10.80 9.00 -14.51
CA SER A 139 -10.25 8.50 -15.76
C SER A 139 -9.00 7.68 -15.47
N PHE A 140 -8.96 6.42 -15.93
CA PHE A 140 -7.74 5.62 -15.85
C PHE A 140 -6.85 5.97 -17.04
N LEU A 141 -5.72 6.61 -16.77
CA LEU A 141 -4.72 7.02 -17.76
C LEU A 141 -5.27 7.89 -18.90
N GLY A 142 -6.45 8.53 -18.72
CA GLY A 142 -7.12 9.32 -19.76
C GLY A 142 -7.87 8.48 -20.81
N ILE A 143 -7.91 7.15 -20.67
CA ILE A 143 -8.44 6.23 -21.68
C ILE A 143 -9.89 5.85 -21.39
N PHE A 144 -10.18 5.50 -20.13
CA PHE A 144 -11.51 5.02 -19.71
C PHE A 144 -12.01 5.76 -18.47
N ASN A 145 -13.26 6.20 -18.52
CA ASN A 145 -13.93 6.86 -17.39
C ASN A 145 -14.78 5.85 -16.61
N PHE A 146 -14.67 5.85 -15.29
CA PHE A 146 -15.42 4.97 -14.39
C PHE A 146 -15.63 5.64 -13.03
N THR A 147 -16.58 5.15 -12.24
CA THR A 147 -16.85 5.71 -10.90
C THR A 147 -15.88 5.17 -9.85
N ALA A 148 -15.54 5.98 -8.85
CA ALA A 148 -14.56 5.64 -7.80
C ALA A 148 -14.72 4.26 -7.13
N PRO A 149 -15.92 3.69 -6.91
CA PRO A 149 -16.07 2.35 -6.32
C PRO A 149 -15.46 1.22 -7.17
N TYR A 150 -15.34 1.41 -8.49
CA TYR A 150 -14.70 0.42 -9.38
C TYR A 150 -13.19 0.55 -9.45
N LEU A 151 -12.62 1.61 -8.86
CA LEU A 151 -11.18 1.86 -8.89
C LEU A 151 -10.35 0.68 -8.40
N PRO A 152 -10.63 0.06 -7.24
CA PRO A 152 -9.87 -1.10 -6.77
C PRO A 152 -9.84 -2.23 -7.80
N TRP A 153 -10.94 -2.48 -8.51
CA TRP A 153 -11.02 -3.54 -9.52
C TRP A 153 -10.20 -3.24 -10.77
N VAL A 154 -10.21 -1.98 -11.22
CA VAL A 154 -9.39 -1.52 -12.35
C VAL A 154 -7.90 -1.63 -12.00
N LEU A 155 -7.53 -1.22 -10.78
CA LEU A 155 -6.14 -1.33 -10.32
C LEU A 155 -5.69 -2.79 -10.20
N LEU A 156 -6.56 -3.68 -9.72
CA LEU A 156 -6.26 -5.11 -9.63
C LEU A 156 -6.01 -5.71 -11.01
N ALA A 157 -6.89 -5.43 -11.98
CA ALA A 157 -6.70 -5.90 -13.35
C ALA A 157 -5.37 -5.42 -13.93
N PHE A 158 -5.02 -4.16 -13.69
CA PHE A 158 -3.76 -3.58 -14.11
C PHE A 158 -2.55 -4.21 -13.40
N SER A 159 -2.63 -4.46 -12.09
CA SER A 159 -1.57 -5.11 -11.32
C SER A 159 -1.31 -6.53 -11.82
N VAL A 160 -2.37 -7.29 -12.11
CA VAL A 160 -2.25 -8.64 -12.69
C VAL A 160 -1.56 -8.59 -14.06
N MET A 161 -1.84 -7.57 -14.89
CA MET A 161 -1.13 -7.39 -16.16
C MET A 161 0.36 -7.09 -15.97
N LEU A 162 0.76 -6.48 -14.85
CA LEU A 162 2.16 -6.22 -14.50
C LEU A 162 2.85 -7.44 -13.86
N GLY A 163 2.10 -8.51 -13.60
CA GLY A 163 2.60 -9.77 -13.04
C GLY A 163 2.50 -9.88 -11.52
N SER A 164 1.78 -8.96 -10.84
CA SER A 164 1.56 -9.04 -9.39
C SER A 164 0.56 -10.17 -9.04
N SER A 165 0.67 -10.69 -7.82
CA SER A 165 -0.22 -11.74 -7.34
C SER A 165 -1.61 -11.18 -6.96
N PRO A 166 -2.70 -11.57 -7.66
CA PRO A 166 -4.04 -11.04 -7.37
C PRO A 166 -4.54 -11.37 -5.98
N LYS A 167 -4.00 -12.43 -5.35
CA LYS A 167 -4.39 -12.84 -3.99
C LYS A 167 -4.06 -11.75 -2.97
N VAL A 168 -2.92 -11.08 -3.15
CA VAL A 168 -2.44 -10.03 -2.25
C VAL A 168 -3.34 -8.80 -2.35
N ASP A 169 -3.71 -8.44 -3.56
CA ASP A 169 -4.53 -7.26 -3.82
C ASP A 169 -5.99 -7.47 -3.39
N LEU A 170 -6.56 -8.65 -3.66
CA LEU A 170 -7.89 -9.04 -3.20
C LEU A 170 -7.99 -9.04 -1.67
N LEU A 171 -6.95 -9.50 -0.97
CA LEU A 171 -6.92 -9.47 0.48
C LEU A 171 -7.04 -8.02 0.99
N GLY A 172 -6.37 -7.07 0.32
CA GLY A 172 -6.48 -5.65 0.60
C GLY A 172 -7.90 -5.10 0.48
N MET A 173 -8.68 -5.58 -0.50
CA MET A 173 -10.06 -5.12 -0.71
C MET A 173 -11.06 -5.65 0.33
N VAL A 174 -10.74 -6.79 0.96
CA VAL A 174 -11.59 -7.45 1.96
C VAL A 174 -11.31 -6.93 3.38
N ALA A 175 -10.12 -6.38 3.62
CA ALA A 175 -9.67 -5.89 4.92
C ALA A 175 -10.19 -4.49 5.26
#